data_AF-D8LBZ6-F1
#
_entry.id   AF-D8LBZ6-F1
#
_cell.length_a   1.000
_cell.length_b   1.000
_cell.length_c   1.000
_cell.angle_alpha   90.00
_cell.angle_beta   90.00
_cell.angle_gamma   90.00
#
_symmetry.space_group_name_H-M   'P 1'
#
loop_
_entity.id
_entity.type
_entity.pdbx_description
1 polymer ?
#
loop_
_entity_poly.entity_id
_entity_poly.type
_entity_poly.pdbx_seq_one_letter_code
_entity_poly.pdbx_strand_id
1 'polypeptide(L)'
;MPSPSGAEREGGAEYAERIIQGTAELRGVEGLMMSFKVGWPVSLVLSKKSLTKYQLLFRHLFFAKHVQRLLSKDSWREHQDTKQLELKGLMMASYQLRHRMLHFMQNLVYYMMVEVIEPHWHHFMDDLKKLCGLKVREWPQAGGGSGGGRRGRDEGETGTLDDVLRRHEQFQDLCLKECLLTNIGLLKSLTRVMISCLHFGDQGGVFAAEREAQEAADREREKEEDKQEKAAELLQRRRSSVGSGTASVQSAGLGPRRSLSGSRRIENLKRRSSSMRSALDTKRYKEYIQRSQEGFDASLQVFASHLWHDAEGHYHSHLNNLCARLDYNGFFSKTSRRMVP
;
A
#
# COMPACT_ATOMS: atom_id res chain seq x y z
N MET A 1 10.49 30.65 -11.88
CA MET A 1 10.31 29.22 -11.55
C MET A 1 10.43 28.46 -12.85
N PRO A 2 11.45 27.58 -13.04
CA PRO A 2 11.62 26.90 -14.31
C PRO A 2 10.43 25.96 -14.53
N SER A 3 9.82 26.10 -15.71
CA SER A 3 8.69 25.31 -16.20
C SER A 3 9.04 23.81 -16.18
N PRO A 4 8.08 22.91 -15.91
CA PRO A 4 8.34 21.48 -16.00
C PRO A 4 8.60 21.13 -17.47
N SER A 5 9.87 20.88 -17.77
CA SER A 5 10.36 20.37 -19.06
C SER A 5 9.66 19.06 -19.40
N GLY A 6 9.51 18.78 -20.70
CA GLY A 6 8.81 17.61 -21.26
C GLY A 6 9.31 16.21 -20.86
N ALA A 7 10.15 16.09 -19.82
CA ALA A 7 10.64 14.85 -19.23
C ALA A 7 9.63 14.16 -18.26
N GLU A 8 8.54 14.83 -17.87
CA GLU A 8 7.51 14.24 -16.98
C GLU A 8 6.45 13.38 -17.73
N ARG A 9 6.58 13.23 -19.05
CA ARG A 9 5.54 12.67 -19.92
C ARG A 9 5.50 11.13 -19.98
N GLU A 10 6.54 10.41 -19.54
CA GLU A 10 6.68 8.94 -19.73
C GLU A 10 7.14 8.16 -18.47
N GLY A 11 7.26 8.83 -17.32
CA GLY A 11 8.08 8.34 -16.20
C GLY A 11 7.65 7.07 -15.48
N GLY A 12 6.39 6.65 -15.50
CA GLY A 12 5.93 5.47 -14.74
C GLY A 12 6.29 4.14 -15.42
N ALA A 13 5.99 4.04 -16.72
CA ALA A 13 6.33 2.86 -17.53
C ALA A 13 7.84 2.79 -17.79
N GLU A 14 8.47 3.94 -18.07
CA GLU A 14 9.91 4.03 -18.24
C GLU A 14 10.66 3.72 -16.94
N TYR A 15 10.19 4.19 -15.77
CA TYR A 15 10.76 3.79 -14.47
C TYR A 15 10.57 2.29 -14.21
N ALA A 16 9.39 1.73 -14.52
CA ALA A 16 9.17 0.30 -14.41
C ALA A 16 10.13 -0.49 -15.30
N GLU A 17 10.36 -0.04 -16.54
CA GLU A 17 11.33 -0.65 -17.44
C GLU A 17 12.76 -0.48 -16.94
N ARG A 18 13.14 0.69 -16.42
CA ARG A 18 14.46 0.91 -15.84
C ARG A 18 14.72 0.07 -14.59
N ILE A 19 13.71 -0.16 -13.75
CA ILE A 19 13.79 -1.09 -12.61
C ILE A 19 13.99 -2.52 -13.13
N ILE A 20 13.21 -2.93 -14.13
CA ILE A 20 13.32 -4.27 -14.74
C ILE A 20 14.67 -4.46 -15.44
N GLN A 21 15.20 -3.42 -16.06
CA GLN A 21 16.49 -3.40 -16.78
C GLN A 21 17.68 -3.14 -15.83
N GLY A 22 17.43 -2.83 -14.54
CA GLY A 22 18.49 -2.54 -13.56
C GLY A 22 19.22 -1.21 -13.79
N THR A 23 18.65 -0.29 -14.57
CA THR A 23 19.24 1.01 -14.93
C THR A 23 18.69 2.17 -14.07
N ALA A 24 17.75 1.89 -13.16
CA ALA A 24 17.25 2.87 -12.20
C ALA A 24 18.13 2.95 -10.94
N GLU A 25 18.20 4.13 -10.33
CA GLU A 25 18.68 4.24 -8.94
C GLU A 25 17.69 3.54 -8.02
N LEU A 26 18.10 2.42 -7.42
CA LEU A 26 17.22 1.65 -6.54
C LEU A 26 16.95 2.42 -5.26
N ARG A 27 15.68 2.48 -4.86
CA ARG A 27 15.32 2.97 -3.53
C ARG A 27 15.85 2.01 -2.46
N GLY A 28 16.21 2.51 -1.28
CA GLY A 28 16.69 1.66 -0.19
C GLY A 28 15.75 0.50 0.18
N VAL A 29 14.43 0.70 -0.01
CA VAL A 29 13.40 -0.34 0.16
C VAL A 29 13.49 -1.46 -0.89
N GLU A 30 13.95 -1.16 -2.11
CA GLU A 30 14.17 -2.14 -3.19
C GLU A 30 15.53 -2.86 -3.02
N GLY A 31 16.48 -2.21 -2.35
CA GLY A 31 17.78 -2.77 -1.99
C GLY A 31 17.76 -3.70 -0.77
N LEU A 32 16.71 -3.66 0.05
CA LEU A 32 16.67 -4.39 1.32
C LEU A 32 16.71 -5.91 1.11
N MET A 33 17.64 -6.59 1.79
CA MET A 33 17.75 -8.04 1.82
C MET A 33 18.21 -8.48 3.21
N MET A 34 17.54 -9.49 3.77
CA MET A 34 17.96 -10.09 5.04
C MET A 34 18.96 -11.22 4.77
N SER A 35 20.00 -11.31 5.58
CA SER A 35 20.93 -12.45 5.57
C SER A 35 20.76 -13.24 6.87
N PHE A 36 20.79 -14.57 6.75
CA PHE A 36 20.72 -15.48 7.88
C PHE A 36 22.02 -16.28 7.95
N LYS A 37 22.82 -16.04 9.01
CA LYS A 37 24.09 -16.75 9.22
C LYS A 37 23.78 -18.07 9.93
N VAL A 38 24.02 -19.18 9.25
CA VAL A 38 23.78 -20.53 9.77
C VAL A 38 25.10 -21.19 10.11
N GLY A 39 25.25 -21.61 11.38
CA GLY A 39 26.37 -22.42 11.81
C GLY A 39 26.15 -23.91 11.54
N TRP A 40 27.22 -24.68 11.61
CA TRP A 40 27.13 -26.14 11.66
C TRP A 40 26.39 -26.58 12.95
N PRO A 41 25.53 -27.61 12.94
CA PRO A 41 25.21 -28.53 11.84
C PRO A 41 24.01 -28.09 10.96
N VAL A 42 23.30 -27.03 11.34
CA VAL A 42 22.05 -26.60 10.67
C VAL A 42 22.30 -26.19 9.21
N SER A 43 23.52 -25.81 8.86
CA SER A 43 23.94 -25.49 7.49
C SER A 43 23.79 -26.65 6.50
N LEU A 44 23.68 -27.89 6.99
CA LEU A 44 23.39 -29.07 6.16
C LEU A 44 21.97 -29.03 5.58
N VAL A 45 21.02 -28.50 6.36
CA VAL A 45 19.62 -28.33 5.94
C VAL A 45 19.40 -26.98 5.29
N LEU A 46 19.82 -25.91 5.97
CA LEU A 46 19.73 -24.54 5.47
C LEU A 46 20.96 -24.19 4.64
N SER A 47 21.06 -24.80 3.47
CA SER A 47 22.11 -24.53 2.51
C SER A 47 22.05 -23.10 1.95
N LYS A 48 23.15 -22.62 1.37
CA LYS A 48 23.17 -21.33 0.66
C LYS A 48 22.11 -21.25 -0.44
N LYS A 49 21.86 -22.35 -1.17
CA LYS A 49 20.81 -22.45 -2.19
C LYS A 49 19.43 -22.20 -1.57
N SER A 50 19.13 -22.86 -0.47
CA SER A 50 17.88 -22.71 0.27
C SER A 50 17.68 -21.30 0.81
N LEU A 51 18.73 -20.69 1.36
CA LEU A 51 18.69 -19.31 1.85
C LEU A 51 18.40 -18.31 0.73
N THR A 52 18.99 -18.48 -0.45
CA THR A 52 18.70 -17.63 -1.62
C THR A 52 17.22 -17.70 -2.00
N LYS A 53 16.60 -18.89 -1.99
CA LYS A 53 15.15 -19.04 -2.25
C LYS A 53 14.31 -18.21 -1.26
N TYR A 54 14.64 -18.29 0.03
CA TYR A 54 13.97 -17.46 1.06
C TYR A 54 14.20 -15.96 0.87
N GLN A 55 15.40 -15.54 0.47
CA GLN A 55 15.71 -14.14 0.21
C GLN A 55 14.88 -13.57 -0.96
N LEU A 56 14.73 -14.34 -2.04
CA LEU A 56 13.90 -13.96 -3.18
C LEU A 56 12.43 -13.81 -2.76
N LEU A 57 11.90 -14.80 -2.03
CA LEU A 57 10.53 -14.76 -1.52
C LEU A 57 10.32 -13.55 -0.59
N PHE A 58 11.25 -13.31 0.35
CA PHE A 58 11.21 -12.16 1.24
C PHE A 58 11.19 -10.83 0.45
N ARG A 59 12.09 -10.65 -0.51
CA ARG A 59 12.17 -9.41 -1.31
C ARG A 59 10.87 -9.15 -2.04
N HIS A 60 10.28 -10.17 -2.64
CA HIS A 60 9.02 -10.06 -3.36
C HIS A 60 7.86 -9.67 -2.42
N LEU A 61 7.69 -10.39 -1.32
CA LEU A 61 6.65 -10.10 -0.32
C LEU A 61 6.83 -8.73 0.32
N PHE A 62 8.07 -8.36 0.63
CA PHE A 62 8.40 -7.07 1.22
C PHE A 62 7.99 -5.92 0.30
N PHE A 63 8.34 -6.01 -0.99
CA PHE A 63 7.96 -5.00 -1.97
C PHE A 63 6.44 -4.90 -2.13
N ALA A 64 5.74 -6.03 -2.30
CA ALA A 64 4.29 -6.04 -2.40
C ALA A 64 3.62 -5.44 -1.14
N LYS A 65 4.14 -5.77 0.05
CA LYS A 65 3.64 -5.21 1.33
C LYS A 65 3.94 -3.72 1.45
N HIS A 66 5.09 -3.26 0.98
CA HIS A 66 5.46 -1.85 0.97
C HIS A 66 4.46 -1.05 0.11
N VAL A 67 4.22 -1.49 -1.13
CA VAL A 67 3.27 -0.85 -2.05
C VAL A 67 1.84 -0.86 -1.46
N GLN A 68 1.40 -1.99 -0.89
CA GLN A 68 0.09 -2.10 -0.22
C GLN A 68 -0.04 -1.09 0.93
N ARG A 69 0.99 -0.96 1.78
CA ARG A 69 0.98 -0.05 2.94
C ARG A 69 1.00 1.40 2.52
N LEU A 70 1.75 1.77 1.49
CA LEU A 70 1.75 3.11 0.91
C LEU A 70 0.32 3.48 0.48
N LEU A 71 -0.31 2.62 -0.35
CA LEU A 71 -1.69 2.78 -0.80
C LEU A 71 -2.75 2.72 0.31
N SER A 72 -2.44 2.20 1.50
CA SER A 72 -3.36 2.24 2.64
C SER A 72 -3.20 3.50 3.50
N LYS A 73 -1.95 3.90 3.75
CA LYS A 73 -1.60 4.97 4.69
C LYS A 73 -2.05 6.34 4.19
N ASP A 74 -1.72 6.70 2.96
CA ASP A 74 -2.03 8.06 2.48
C ASP A 74 -3.53 8.28 2.24
N SER A 75 -4.32 7.24 1.98
CA SER A 75 -5.78 7.34 1.79
C SER A 75 -6.45 7.83 3.05
N TRP A 76 -6.01 7.31 4.20
CA TRP A 76 -6.57 7.72 5.47
C TRP A 76 -6.18 9.16 5.79
N ARG A 77 -4.91 9.53 5.59
CA ARG A 77 -4.42 10.91 5.77
C ARG A 77 -5.19 11.89 4.88
N GLU A 78 -5.22 11.66 3.56
CA GLU A 78 -5.93 12.54 2.62
C GLU A 78 -7.44 12.64 2.92
N HIS A 79 -8.06 11.53 3.35
CA HIS A 79 -9.47 11.55 3.73
C HIS A 79 -9.71 12.37 5.01
N GLN A 80 -8.83 12.27 6.02
CA GLN A 80 -8.93 13.10 7.22
C GLN A 80 -8.78 14.58 6.89
N ASP A 81 -7.83 14.92 6.02
CA ASP A 81 -7.52 16.31 5.69
C ASP A 81 -8.64 16.99 4.89
N THR A 82 -9.40 16.21 4.11
CA THR A 82 -10.41 16.71 3.16
C THR A 82 -11.85 16.61 3.68
N LYS A 83 -12.07 15.92 4.80
CA LYS A 83 -13.40 15.65 5.40
C LYS A 83 -14.24 16.90 5.65
N GLN A 84 -13.61 18.04 5.93
CA GLN A 84 -14.30 19.29 6.28
C GLN A 84 -14.37 20.31 5.11
N LEU A 85 -13.86 19.96 3.92
CA LEU A 85 -13.56 20.95 2.87
C LEU A 85 -14.49 20.85 1.65
N GLU A 86 -15.51 19.98 1.69
CA GLU A 86 -16.51 19.77 0.61
C GLU A 86 -15.90 19.48 -0.77
N LEU A 87 -14.66 18.96 -0.83
CA LEU A 87 -13.95 18.66 -2.10
C LEU A 87 -14.22 17.26 -2.65
N LYS A 88 -15.26 16.60 -2.14
CA LYS A 88 -15.58 15.20 -2.43
C LYS A 88 -15.60 14.96 -3.95
N GLY A 89 -16.29 15.81 -4.71
CA GLY A 89 -16.42 15.67 -6.16
C GLY A 89 -15.10 15.70 -6.93
N LEU A 90 -14.18 16.60 -6.57
CA LEU A 90 -12.88 16.74 -7.25
C LEU A 90 -11.92 15.60 -6.93
N MET A 91 -12.04 15.01 -5.74
CA MET A 91 -11.17 13.91 -5.29
C MET A 91 -11.73 12.52 -5.59
N MET A 92 -13.00 12.40 -5.99
CA MET A 92 -13.64 11.11 -6.27
C MET A 92 -12.82 10.25 -7.23
N ALA A 93 -12.28 10.83 -8.32
CA ALA A 93 -11.50 10.07 -9.29
C ALA A 93 -10.21 9.49 -8.69
N SER A 94 -9.50 10.28 -7.87
CA SER A 94 -8.30 9.82 -7.15
C SER A 94 -8.65 8.72 -6.14
N TYR A 95 -9.74 8.88 -5.39
CA TYR A 95 -10.20 7.88 -4.42
C TYR A 95 -10.62 6.57 -5.09
N GLN A 96 -11.31 6.64 -6.22
CA GLN A 96 -11.70 5.46 -6.99
C GLN A 96 -10.47 4.72 -7.54
N LEU A 97 -9.54 5.43 -8.16
CA LEU A 97 -8.30 4.83 -8.67
C LEU A 97 -7.51 4.16 -7.54
N ARG A 98 -7.32 4.87 -6.42
CA ARG A 98 -6.63 4.36 -5.24
C ARG A 98 -7.30 3.11 -4.68
N HIS A 99 -8.63 3.12 -4.58
CA HIS A 99 -9.40 1.97 -4.09
C HIS A 99 -9.19 0.74 -4.98
N ARG A 100 -9.20 0.91 -6.31
CA ARG A 100 -8.93 -0.18 -7.27
C ARG A 100 -7.51 -0.74 -7.10
N MET A 101 -6.51 0.13 -7.04
CA MET A 101 -5.11 -0.26 -6.81
C MET A 101 -4.92 -0.98 -5.47
N LEU A 102 -5.50 -0.43 -4.39
CA LEU A 102 -5.40 -1.01 -3.06
C LEU A 102 -6.08 -2.38 -2.98
N HIS A 103 -7.26 -2.51 -3.58
CA HIS A 103 -7.97 -3.78 -3.63
C HIS A 103 -7.15 -4.86 -4.36
N PHE A 104 -6.54 -4.51 -5.51
CA PHE A 104 -5.62 -5.41 -6.21
C PHE A 104 -4.45 -5.85 -5.30
N MET A 105 -3.74 -4.89 -4.70
CA MET A 105 -2.58 -5.19 -3.85
C MET A 105 -2.96 -5.98 -2.59
N GLN A 106 -4.13 -5.72 -2.00
CA GLN A 106 -4.64 -6.47 -0.84
C GLN A 106 -4.89 -7.94 -1.20
N ASN A 107 -5.56 -8.20 -2.32
CA ASN A 107 -5.84 -9.56 -2.75
C ASN A 107 -4.56 -10.31 -3.16
N LEU A 108 -3.63 -9.64 -3.84
CA LEU A 108 -2.33 -10.22 -4.18
C LEU A 108 -1.54 -10.63 -2.92
N VAL A 109 -1.41 -9.73 -1.94
CA VAL A 109 -0.70 -10.02 -0.69
C VAL A 109 -1.42 -11.11 0.12
N TYR A 110 -2.76 -11.09 0.13
CA TYR A 110 -3.54 -12.13 0.78
C TYR A 110 -3.28 -13.50 0.15
N TYR A 111 -3.34 -13.59 -1.18
CA TYR A 111 -3.07 -14.81 -1.91
C TYR A 111 -1.69 -15.38 -1.56
N MET A 112 -0.64 -14.57 -1.66
CA MET A 112 0.73 -15.04 -1.38
C MET A 112 0.91 -15.49 0.07
N MET A 113 0.37 -14.76 1.04
CA MET A 113 0.57 -15.11 2.46
C MET A 113 -0.36 -16.22 2.94
N VAL A 114 -1.65 -16.16 2.60
CA VAL A 114 -2.70 -17.00 3.21
C VAL A 114 -3.07 -18.19 2.33
N GLU A 115 -3.05 -18.05 1.01
CA GLU A 115 -3.45 -19.14 0.09
C GLU A 115 -2.25 -19.93 -0.45
N VAL A 116 -1.06 -19.35 -0.43
CA VAL A 116 0.19 -20.02 -0.85
C VAL A 116 1.04 -20.40 0.35
N ILE A 117 1.62 -19.43 1.07
CA ILE A 117 2.66 -19.74 2.07
C ILE A 117 2.11 -20.52 3.27
N GLU A 118 1.00 -20.08 3.86
CA GLU A 118 0.41 -20.72 5.04
C GLU A 118 0.06 -22.21 4.83
N PRO A 119 -0.70 -22.61 3.79
CA PRO A 119 -1.05 -24.03 3.59
C PRO A 119 0.17 -24.89 3.25
N HIS A 120 1.12 -24.37 2.46
CA HIS A 120 2.36 -25.09 2.16
C HIS A 120 3.22 -25.29 3.40
N TRP A 121 3.26 -24.30 4.30
CA TRP A 121 3.96 -24.41 5.58
C TRP A 121 3.31 -25.47 6.47
N HIS A 122 1.98 -25.48 6.58
CA HIS A 122 1.26 -26.51 7.32
C HIS A 122 1.54 -27.92 6.79
N HIS A 123 1.45 -28.12 5.48
CA HIS A 123 1.74 -29.41 4.85
C HIS A 123 3.18 -29.86 5.12
N PHE A 124 4.15 -28.94 4.95
CA PHE A 124 5.55 -29.21 5.23
C PHE A 124 5.77 -29.61 6.70
N MET A 125 5.19 -28.87 7.64
CA MET A 125 5.33 -29.16 9.07
C MET A 125 4.68 -30.49 9.46
N ASP A 126 3.55 -30.84 8.86
CA ASP A 126 2.90 -32.13 9.11
C ASP A 126 3.69 -33.30 8.52
N ASP A 127 4.31 -33.11 7.35
CA ASP A 127 5.25 -34.08 6.78
C ASP A 127 6.48 -34.28 7.67
N LEU A 128 7.05 -33.20 8.21
CA LEU A 128 8.17 -33.28 9.15
C LEU A 128 7.79 -34.03 10.44
N LYS A 129 6.61 -33.78 11.00
CA LYS A 129 6.14 -34.50 12.20
C LYS A 129 6.04 -36.00 11.95
N LYS A 130 5.52 -36.40 10.79
CA LYS A 130 5.41 -37.80 10.37
C LYS A 130 6.80 -38.44 10.22
N LEU A 131 7.71 -37.78 9.50
CA LEU A 131 9.06 -38.30 9.21
C LEU A 131 9.94 -38.40 10.45
N CYS A 132 9.89 -37.41 11.34
CA CYS A 132 10.71 -37.39 12.56
C CYS A 132 10.16 -38.27 13.69
N GLY A 133 9.02 -38.94 13.51
CA GLY A 133 8.37 -39.72 14.57
C GLY A 133 8.05 -38.89 15.82
N LEU A 134 7.97 -37.56 15.67
CA LEU A 134 7.69 -36.62 16.75
C LEU A 134 6.22 -36.79 17.13
N LYS A 135 5.96 -37.72 18.06
CA LYS A 135 4.77 -37.69 18.90
C LYS A 135 4.81 -36.37 19.64
N VAL A 136 4.13 -35.35 19.10
CA VAL A 136 3.83 -34.15 19.86
C VAL A 136 3.15 -34.63 21.13
N ARG A 137 3.85 -34.50 22.25
CA ARG A 137 3.30 -34.79 23.57
C ARG A 137 2.12 -33.86 23.75
N GLU A 138 0.92 -34.40 23.54
CA GLU A 138 -0.32 -33.70 23.82
C GLU A 138 -0.25 -33.18 25.26
N TRP A 139 -0.61 -31.90 25.43
CA TRP A 139 -0.79 -31.30 26.74
C TRP A 139 -1.79 -32.15 27.53
N PRO A 140 -1.51 -32.56 28.78
CA PRO A 140 -2.33 -33.55 29.46
C PRO A 140 -3.73 -32.95 29.72
N GLN A 141 -4.71 -33.37 28.92
CA GLN A 141 -6.10 -33.29 29.32
C GLN A 141 -6.35 -34.49 30.24
N ALA A 142 -6.66 -34.18 31.50
CA ALA A 142 -7.09 -35.16 32.48
C ALA A 142 -8.41 -35.80 32.00
N GLY A 143 -8.37 -37.09 31.67
CA GLY A 143 -9.57 -37.85 31.30
C GLY A 143 -9.22 -39.31 31.06
N GLY A 144 -9.62 -40.17 32.01
CA GLY A 144 -9.29 -41.59 32.02
C GLY A 144 -9.97 -42.41 30.92
N GLY A 145 -9.40 -43.59 30.66
CA GLY A 145 -9.99 -44.57 29.76
C GLY A 145 -9.06 -45.76 29.55
N SER A 146 -9.25 -46.78 30.40
CA SER A 146 -8.65 -48.11 30.26
C SER A 146 -9.14 -48.78 28.96
N GLY A 147 -8.23 -49.29 28.14
CA GLY A 147 -8.58 -50.01 26.91
C GLY A 147 -7.37 -50.68 26.28
N GLY A 148 -7.18 -51.97 26.58
CA GLY A 148 -6.17 -52.81 25.95
C GLY A 148 -6.41 -52.97 24.45
N GLY A 149 -5.37 -52.75 23.65
CA GLY A 149 -5.38 -52.90 22.20
C GLY A 149 -4.02 -53.40 21.72
N ARG A 150 -4.07 -54.46 20.91
CA ARG A 150 -2.96 -55.27 20.41
C ARG A 150 -1.79 -54.42 19.87
N ARG A 151 -0.57 -54.76 20.29
CA ARG A 151 0.69 -54.27 19.71
C ARG A 151 0.85 -54.83 18.29
N GLY A 152 0.24 -54.15 17.32
CA GLY A 152 0.75 -54.12 15.96
C GLY A 152 2.04 -53.31 15.98
N ARG A 153 3.16 -53.98 15.75
CA ARG A 153 4.46 -53.38 15.49
C ARG A 153 4.36 -52.73 14.11
N ASP A 154 3.87 -51.50 14.06
CA ASP A 154 4.08 -50.62 12.92
C ASP A 154 5.50 -50.06 13.12
N GLU A 155 6.49 -50.74 12.54
CA GLU A 155 7.82 -50.16 12.33
C GLU A 155 7.64 -49.00 11.36
N GLY A 156 7.20 -47.85 11.90
CA GLY A 156 7.19 -46.60 11.15
C GLY A 156 8.60 -46.33 10.70
N GLU A 157 8.85 -46.51 9.40
CA GLU A 157 10.08 -46.12 8.73
C GLU A 157 10.39 -44.68 9.13
N THR A 158 11.38 -44.51 10.01
CA THR A 158 11.84 -43.19 10.43
C THR A 158 12.42 -42.51 9.20
N GLY A 159 11.83 -41.39 8.78
CA GLY A 159 12.27 -40.67 7.60
C GLY A 159 13.73 -40.28 7.69
N THR A 160 14.46 -40.45 6.59
CA THR A 160 15.89 -40.10 6.55
C THR A 160 16.08 -38.60 6.53
N LEU A 161 17.29 -38.13 6.85
CA LEU A 161 17.64 -36.71 6.70
C LEU A 161 17.42 -36.23 5.25
N ASP A 162 17.69 -37.10 4.26
CA ASP A 162 17.47 -36.79 2.86
C ASP A 162 15.99 -36.56 2.53
N ASP A 163 15.07 -37.25 3.21
CA ASP A 163 13.63 -37.01 3.05
C ASP A 163 13.23 -35.64 3.61
N VAL A 164 13.80 -35.23 4.74
CA VAL A 164 13.60 -33.88 5.30
C VAL A 164 14.10 -32.80 4.34
N LEU A 165 15.30 -32.98 3.77
CA LEU A 165 15.87 -32.07 2.78
C LEU A 165 14.97 -31.98 1.54
N ARG A 166 14.46 -33.12 1.05
CA ARG A 166 13.58 -33.17 -0.13
C ARG A 166 12.25 -32.44 0.13
N ARG A 167 11.61 -32.66 1.28
CA ARG A 167 10.37 -31.96 1.64
C ARG A 167 10.58 -30.46 1.82
N HIS A 168 11.73 -30.07 2.38
CA HIS A 168 12.08 -28.67 2.53
C HIS A 168 12.30 -27.99 1.17
N GLU A 169 13.05 -28.62 0.26
CA GLU A 169 13.24 -28.10 -1.09
C GLU A 169 11.91 -27.99 -1.85
N GLN A 170 11.05 -29.01 -1.76
CA GLN A 170 9.73 -28.99 -2.37
C GLN A 170 8.85 -27.86 -1.84
N PHE A 171 8.82 -27.64 -0.52
CA PHE A 171 8.11 -26.51 0.08
C PHE A 171 8.56 -25.17 -0.51
N GLN A 172 9.88 -24.96 -0.60
CA GLN A 172 10.42 -23.72 -1.15
C GLN A 172 10.08 -23.53 -2.63
N ASP A 173 10.19 -24.59 -3.42
CA ASP A 173 9.92 -24.53 -4.86
C ASP A 173 8.43 -24.29 -5.14
N LEU A 174 7.53 -24.87 -4.35
CA LEU A 174 6.11 -24.59 -4.42
C LEU A 174 5.80 -23.13 -4.07
N CYS A 175 6.35 -22.61 -2.95
CA CYS A 175 6.15 -21.21 -2.59
C CYS A 175 6.69 -20.24 -3.66
N LEU A 176 7.87 -20.50 -4.23
CA LEU A 176 8.41 -19.67 -5.30
C LEU A 176 7.56 -19.74 -6.57
N LYS A 177 7.11 -20.94 -6.96
CA LYS A 177 6.29 -21.14 -8.14
C LYS A 177 4.94 -20.43 -8.02
N GLU A 178 4.23 -20.67 -6.92
CA GLU A 178 2.87 -20.16 -6.73
C GLU A 178 2.86 -18.67 -6.36
N CYS A 179 3.95 -18.11 -5.82
CA CYS A 179 4.14 -16.65 -5.73
C CYS A 179 4.63 -16.02 -7.06
N LEU A 180 4.53 -16.72 -8.19
CA LEU A 180 4.87 -16.24 -9.53
C LEU A 180 6.35 -15.91 -9.77
N LEU A 181 7.26 -16.35 -8.89
CA LEU A 181 8.70 -16.04 -9.00
C LEU A 181 9.43 -16.91 -10.03
N THR A 182 8.83 -18.00 -10.49
CA THR A 182 9.41 -18.90 -11.49
C THR A 182 9.05 -18.48 -12.92
N ASN A 183 7.91 -17.81 -13.13
CA ASN A 183 7.48 -17.34 -14.44
C ASN A 183 7.91 -15.88 -14.63
N ILE A 184 8.98 -15.68 -15.39
CA ILE A 184 9.57 -14.36 -15.64
C ILE A 184 8.57 -13.43 -16.36
N GLY A 185 7.71 -13.96 -17.23
CA GLY A 185 6.70 -13.19 -17.95
C GLY A 185 5.64 -12.60 -17.02
N LEU A 186 5.05 -13.45 -16.16
CA LEU A 186 4.08 -13.04 -15.14
C LEU A 186 4.71 -12.12 -14.09
N LEU A 187 5.94 -12.43 -13.65
CA LEU A 187 6.64 -11.59 -12.67
C LEU A 187 6.91 -10.18 -13.22
N LYS A 188 7.32 -10.06 -14.49
CA LYS A 188 7.55 -8.76 -15.13
C LYS A 188 6.26 -7.96 -15.26
N SER A 189 5.18 -8.57 -15.74
CA SER A 189 3.89 -7.88 -15.86
C SER A 189 3.33 -7.51 -14.49
N LEU A 190 3.42 -8.38 -13.48
CA LEU A 190 3.04 -8.06 -12.10
C LEU A 190 3.85 -6.91 -11.52
N THR A 191 5.17 -6.90 -11.76
CA THR A 191 6.07 -5.83 -11.29
C THR A 191 5.67 -4.49 -11.89
N ARG A 192 5.29 -4.42 -13.17
CA ARG A 192 4.76 -3.19 -13.79
C ARG A 192 3.49 -2.69 -13.11
N VAL A 193 2.59 -3.59 -12.71
CA VAL A 193 1.37 -3.22 -11.95
C VAL A 193 1.77 -2.64 -10.57
N MET A 194 2.65 -3.33 -9.84
CA MET A 194 3.11 -2.86 -8.52
C MET A 194 3.83 -1.50 -8.60
N ILE A 195 4.61 -1.26 -9.66
CA ILE A 195 5.29 0.02 -9.88
C ILE A 195 4.30 1.13 -10.26
N SER A 196 3.27 0.85 -11.07
CA SER A 196 2.20 1.80 -11.33
C SER A 196 1.50 2.23 -10.04
N CYS A 197 1.24 1.28 -9.14
CA CYS A 197 0.73 1.55 -7.80
C CYS A 197 1.68 2.38 -6.92
N LEU A 198 2.98 2.08 -6.96
CA LEU A 198 4.02 2.80 -6.23
C LEU A 198 4.10 4.26 -6.69
N HIS A 199 4.13 4.49 -8.01
CA HIS A 199 4.23 5.82 -8.59
C HIS A 199 3.01 6.68 -8.23
N PHE A 200 1.81 6.10 -8.24
CA PHE A 200 0.60 6.80 -7.78
C PHE A 200 0.66 7.19 -6.29
N GLY A 201 1.16 6.29 -5.44
CA GLY A 201 1.33 6.58 -4.01
C GLY A 201 2.37 7.67 -3.73
N ASP A 202 3.48 7.64 -4.46
CA ASP A 202 4.61 8.57 -4.27
C ASP A 202 4.28 10.00 -4.75
N GLN A 203 3.71 10.12 -5.95
CA GLN A 203 3.29 11.40 -6.51
C GLN A 203 2.13 12.03 -5.72
N GLY A 204 1.23 11.20 -5.16
CA GLY A 204 0.23 11.68 -4.19
C GLY A 204 0.87 12.38 -2.99
N GLY A 205 2.02 11.88 -2.53
CA GLY A 205 2.82 12.48 -1.47
C GLY A 205 3.41 13.85 -1.83
N VAL A 206 3.82 14.07 -3.09
CA VAL A 206 4.34 15.38 -3.55
C VAL A 206 3.23 16.42 -3.53
N PHE A 207 2.05 16.09 -4.06
CA PHE A 207 0.90 16.99 -3.98
C PHE A 207 0.46 17.23 -2.52
N ALA A 208 0.61 16.24 -1.64
CA ALA A 208 0.36 16.42 -0.21
C ALA A 208 1.38 17.35 0.46
N ALA A 209 2.67 17.24 0.12
CA ALA A 209 3.72 18.12 0.64
C ALA A 209 3.59 19.56 0.13
N GLU A 210 3.25 19.75 -1.15
CA GLU A 210 2.91 21.07 -1.72
C GLU A 210 1.71 21.69 -0.97
N ARG A 211 0.69 20.88 -0.64
CA ARG A 211 -0.45 21.32 0.18
C ARG A 211 -0.02 21.70 1.60
N GLU A 212 0.79 20.87 2.27
CA GLU A 212 1.29 21.15 3.63
C GLU A 212 2.10 22.45 3.67
N ALA A 213 2.93 22.70 2.66
CA ALA A 213 3.70 23.94 2.53
C ALA A 213 2.80 25.16 2.31
N GLN A 214 1.77 25.02 1.45
CA GLN A 214 0.78 26.09 1.22
C GLN A 214 -0.03 26.39 2.49
N GLU A 215 -0.47 25.35 3.21
CA GLU A 215 -1.18 25.53 4.49
C GLU A 215 -0.29 26.19 5.55
N ALA A 216 1.00 25.84 5.61
CA ALA A 216 1.94 26.48 6.53
C ALA A 216 2.11 27.98 6.20
N ALA A 217 2.20 28.33 4.92
CA ALA A 217 2.27 29.73 4.48
C ALA A 217 0.99 30.51 4.83
N ASP A 218 -0.18 29.90 4.64
CA ASP A 218 -1.48 30.51 4.98
C ASP A 218 -1.59 30.73 6.51
N ARG A 219 -1.11 29.79 7.33
CA ARG A 219 -1.06 29.93 8.80
C ARG A 219 -0.12 31.06 9.25
N GLU A 220 1.02 31.24 8.59
CA GLU A 220 1.93 32.35 8.90
C GLU A 220 1.32 33.71 8.52
N ARG A 221 0.59 33.78 7.40
CA ARG A 221 -0.18 34.99 7.03
C ARG A 221 -1.25 35.32 8.05
N GLU A 222 -2.02 34.34 8.51
CA GLU A 222 -3.04 34.52 9.55
C GLU A 222 -2.43 35.06 10.86
N LYS A 223 -1.28 34.52 11.30
CA LYS A 223 -0.58 35.03 12.49
C LYS A 223 -0.15 36.48 12.34
N GLU A 224 0.27 36.89 11.14
CA GLU A 224 0.70 38.25 10.87
C GLU A 224 -0.49 39.23 10.80
N GLU A 225 -1.59 38.82 10.19
CA GLU A 225 -2.86 39.56 10.18
C GLU A 225 -3.39 39.76 11.62
N ASP A 226 -3.37 38.71 12.46
CA ASP A 226 -3.76 38.78 13.88
C ASP A 226 -2.86 39.72 14.69
N LYS A 227 -1.55 39.76 14.41
CA LYS A 227 -0.64 40.72 15.06
C LYS A 227 -0.95 42.15 14.64
N GLN A 228 -1.21 42.38 13.35
CA GLN A 228 -1.56 43.71 12.82
C GLN A 228 -2.90 44.20 13.39
N GLU A 229 -3.91 43.32 13.48
CA GLU A 229 -5.22 43.65 14.06
C GLU A 229 -5.07 44.02 15.55
N LYS A 230 -4.34 43.22 16.34
CA LYS A 230 -4.08 43.52 17.76
C LYS A 230 -3.30 44.83 17.94
N ALA A 231 -2.34 45.11 17.07
CA ALA A 231 -1.61 46.38 17.08
C ALA A 231 -2.52 47.57 16.75
N ALA A 232 -3.41 47.43 15.77
CA ALA A 232 -4.41 48.43 15.41
C ALA A 232 -5.43 48.66 16.54
N GLU A 233 -5.90 47.59 17.19
CA GLU A 233 -6.82 47.67 18.33
C GLU A 233 -6.16 48.38 19.53
N LEU A 234 -4.90 48.09 19.83
CA LEU A 234 -4.10 48.79 20.85
C LEU A 234 -3.92 50.28 20.52
N LEU A 235 -3.62 50.62 19.26
CA LEU A 235 -3.52 52.00 18.80
C LEU A 235 -4.86 52.73 18.92
N GLN A 236 -5.97 52.08 18.57
CA GLN A 236 -7.30 52.64 18.66
C GLN A 236 -7.72 52.86 20.13
N ARG A 237 -7.37 51.93 21.04
CA ARG A 237 -7.56 52.07 22.49
C ARG A 237 -6.73 53.22 23.08
N ARG A 238 -5.50 53.41 22.58
CA ARG A 238 -4.64 54.52 22.99
C ARG A 238 -5.18 55.86 22.49
N ARG A 239 -5.76 55.89 21.28
CA ARG A 239 -6.36 57.09 20.68
C ARG A 239 -7.66 57.52 21.38
N SER A 240 -8.49 56.59 21.81
CA SER A 240 -9.69 56.88 22.62
C SER A 240 -9.36 57.29 24.05
N SER A 241 -8.22 56.87 24.61
CA SER A 241 -7.72 57.30 25.92
C SER A 241 -7.19 58.75 25.93
N VAL A 242 -6.64 59.25 24.82
CA VAL A 242 -6.06 60.61 24.73
C VAL A 242 -7.11 61.66 24.30
N GLY A 243 -8.29 61.24 23.82
CA GLY A 243 -9.38 62.12 23.37
C GLY A 243 -10.42 62.51 24.43
N SER A 244 -10.28 62.12 25.70
CA SER A 244 -11.24 62.47 26.76
C SER A 244 -10.87 63.76 27.47
N GLY A 245 -11.01 64.86 26.75
CA GLY A 245 -11.19 66.19 27.32
C GLY A 245 -12.55 66.69 26.85
N THR A 246 -13.57 66.52 27.69
CA THR A 246 -14.95 67.04 27.54
C THR A 246 -15.84 66.41 26.46
N ALA A 247 -16.71 65.46 26.83
CA ALA A 247 -18.09 65.33 26.31
C ALA A 247 -18.86 64.19 27.03
N SER A 248 -20.13 64.46 27.31
CA SER A 248 -21.08 63.68 28.12
C SER A 248 -21.33 62.24 27.63
N VAL A 249 -21.38 61.31 28.58
CA VAL A 249 -21.70 59.89 28.38
C VAL A 249 -23.18 59.71 28.07
N GLN A 250 -23.53 59.33 26.84
CA GLN A 250 -24.76 58.59 26.54
C GLN A 250 -24.39 57.14 26.24
N SER A 251 -25.04 56.22 26.95
CA SER A 251 -24.86 54.77 26.85
C SER A 251 -25.36 54.25 25.51
N ALA A 252 -24.47 54.16 24.52
CA ALA A 252 -24.74 53.40 23.30
C ALA A 252 -24.63 51.90 23.61
N GLY A 253 -25.73 51.17 23.37
CA GLY A 253 -25.89 49.76 23.70
C GLY A 253 -24.76 48.88 23.17
N LEU A 254 -24.22 48.04 24.06
CA LEU A 254 -23.35 46.94 23.70
C LEU A 254 -24.17 45.93 22.90
N GLY A 255 -24.05 45.99 21.57
CA GLY A 255 -24.60 44.98 20.68
C GLY A 255 -24.11 43.57 21.06
N PRO A 256 -24.86 42.51 20.73
CA PRO A 256 -24.53 41.16 21.14
C PRO A 256 -23.11 40.82 20.69
N ARG A 257 -22.26 40.44 21.63
CA ARG A 257 -20.90 39.96 21.41
C ARG A 257 -20.99 38.65 20.63
N ARG A 258 -21.26 38.72 19.33
CA ARG A 258 -21.24 37.57 18.42
C ARG A 258 -19.88 36.93 18.61
N SER A 259 -19.86 35.64 18.92
CA SER A 259 -18.64 34.86 19.05
C SER A 259 -17.84 34.97 17.75
N LEU A 260 -16.89 35.90 17.70
CA LEU A 260 -15.98 36.12 16.58
C LEU A 260 -15.21 34.84 16.24
N SER A 261 -15.04 33.96 17.23
CA SER A 261 -14.41 32.64 17.10
C SER A 261 -15.13 31.72 16.09
N GLY A 262 -16.47 31.70 16.09
CA GLY A 262 -17.25 30.87 15.16
C GLY A 262 -17.19 31.38 13.71
N SER A 263 -17.33 32.70 13.53
CA SER A 263 -17.23 33.34 12.20
C SER A 263 -15.84 33.20 11.59
N ARG A 264 -14.77 33.37 12.40
CA ARG A 264 -13.37 33.15 11.98
C ARG A 264 -13.13 31.72 11.55
N ARG A 265 -13.61 30.73 12.32
CA ARG A 265 -13.47 29.31 11.95
C ARG A 265 -14.12 28.98 10.60
N ILE A 266 -15.31 29.52 10.34
CA ILE A 266 -16.01 29.31 9.07
C ILE A 266 -15.25 29.97 7.91
N GLU A 267 -14.72 31.17 8.13
CA GLU A 267 -13.95 31.90 7.12
C GLU A 267 -12.63 31.20 6.79
N ASN A 268 -11.89 30.71 7.78
CA ASN A 268 -10.65 29.96 7.58
C ASN A 268 -10.92 28.63 6.87
N LEU A 269 -12.03 27.95 7.23
CA LEU A 269 -12.44 26.72 6.54
C LEU A 269 -12.80 26.99 5.06
N LYS A 270 -13.46 28.11 4.76
CA LYS A 270 -13.74 28.55 3.39
C LYS A 270 -12.46 28.88 2.62
N ARG A 271 -11.52 29.63 3.20
CA ARG A 271 -10.22 29.92 2.57
C ARG A 271 -9.44 28.65 2.26
N ARG A 272 -9.36 27.72 3.23
CA ARG A 272 -8.67 26.44 3.06
C ARG A 272 -9.34 25.57 2.00
N SER A 273 -10.67 25.57 1.95
CA SER A 273 -11.44 24.86 0.91
C SER A 273 -11.18 25.46 -0.47
N SER A 274 -11.25 26.78 -0.62
CA SER A 274 -10.98 27.49 -1.88
C SER A 274 -9.55 27.31 -2.39
N SER A 275 -8.57 27.41 -1.49
CA SER A 275 -7.14 27.18 -1.80
C SER A 275 -6.91 25.76 -2.32
N MET A 276 -7.43 24.76 -1.60
CA MET A 276 -7.30 23.36 -2.04
C MET A 276 -8.11 23.07 -3.30
N ARG A 277 -9.26 23.72 -3.51
CA ARG A 277 -10.04 23.62 -4.74
C ARG A 277 -9.24 24.12 -5.94
N SER A 278 -8.55 25.24 -5.81
CA SER A 278 -7.68 25.79 -6.86
C SER A 278 -6.50 24.86 -7.18
N ALA A 279 -5.86 24.28 -6.15
CA ALA A 279 -4.79 23.30 -6.35
C ALA A 279 -5.28 22.03 -7.08
N LEU A 280 -6.45 21.49 -6.69
CA LEU A 280 -7.01 20.28 -7.29
C LEU A 280 -7.64 20.51 -8.68
N ASP A 281 -8.14 21.71 -8.97
CA ASP A 281 -8.71 22.05 -10.27
C ASP A 281 -7.64 22.37 -11.34
N THR A 282 -6.37 22.34 -10.94
CA THR A 282 -5.26 22.51 -11.87
C THR A 282 -5.24 21.39 -12.91
N LYS A 283 -5.08 21.75 -14.19
CA LYS A 283 -4.97 20.81 -15.31
C LYS A 283 -3.96 19.68 -15.03
N ARG A 284 -2.83 20.03 -14.39
CA ARG A 284 -1.77 19.10 -13.94
C ARG A 284 -2.29 17.94 -13.09
N TYR A 285 -3.18 18.19 -12.13
CA TYR A 285 -3.71 17.15 -11.24
C TYR A 285 -4.69 16.22 -11.97
N LYS A 286 -5.58 16.78 -12.80
CA LYS A 286 -6.51 15.99 -13.62
C LYS A 286 -5.78 15.08 -14.59
N GLU A 287 -4.78 15.62 -15.31
CA GLU A 287 -3.93 14.83 -16.20
C GLU A 287 -3.12 13.76 -15.45
N TYR A 288 -2.62 14.08 -14.24
CA TYR A 288 -1.90 13.11 -13.41
C TYR A 288 -2.78 11.90 -13.02
N ILE A 289 -4.02 12.15 -12.57
CA ILE A 289 -4.96 11.07 -12.22
C ILE A 289 -5.31 10.25 -13.46
N GLN A 290 -5.59 10.90 -14.59
CA GLN A 290 -5.90 10.22 -15.84
C GLN A 290 -4.72 9.34 -16.30
N ARG A 291 -3.50 9.88 -16.34
CA ARG A 291 -2.29 9.13 -16.72
C ARG A 291 -2.03 7.96 -15.78
N SER A 292 -2.22 8.14 -14.47
CA SER A 292 -2.05 7.07 -13.49
C SER A 292 -3.09 5.96 -13.66
N GLN A 293 -4.32 6.32 -14.02
CA GLN A 293 -5.38 5.36 -14.33
C GLN A 293 -5.06 4.57 -15.60
N GLU A 294 -4.70 5.24 -16.69
CA GLU A 294 -4.35 4.61 -17.97
C GLU A 294 -3.14 3.67 -17.82
N GLY A 295 -2.10 4.10 -17.10
CA GLY A 295 -0.90 3.28 -16.87
C GLY A 295 -1.18 2.03 -16.01
N PHE A 296 -2.01 2.18 -14.97
CA PHE A 296 -2.44 1.05 -14.16
C PHE A 296 -3.32 0.07 -14.95
N ASP A 297 -4.30 0.57 -15.69
CA ASP A 297 -5.22 -0.24 -16.48
C ASP A 297 -4.48 -1.02 -17.58
N ALA A 298 -3.54 -0.37 -18.28
CA ALA A 298 -2.70 -1.01 -19.29
C ALA A 298 -1.79 -2.11 -18.69
N SER A 299 -1.11 -1.81 -17.58
CA SER A 299 -0.24 -2.79 -16.90
C SER A 299 -1.03 -4.00 -16.40
N LEU A 300 -2.20 -3.73 -15.83
CA LEU A 300 -3.07 -4.75 -15.25
C LEU A 300 -3.72 -5.61 -16.34
N GLN A 301 -4.08 -5.02 -17.48
CA GLN A 301 -4.59 -5.76 -18.63
C GLN A 301 -3.54 -6.74 -19.16
N VAL A 302 -2.30 -6.30 -19.37
CA VAL A 302 -1.21 -7.20 -19.80
C VAL A 302 -0.99 -8.32 -18.79
N PHE A 303 -0.95 -8.00 -17.50
CA PHE A 303 -0.80 -9.02 -16.45
C PHE A 303 -1.96 -10.02 -16.46
N ALA A 304 -3.21 -9.54 -16.51
CA ALA A 304 -4.39 -10.39 -16.55
C ALA A 304 -4.38 -11.30 -17.79
N SER A 305 -4.13 -10.76 -18.98
CA SER A 305 -4.08 -11.57 -20.22
C SER A 305 -3.04 -12.68 -20.15
N HIS A 306 -1.83 -12.38 -19.63
CA HIS A 306 -0.80 -13.42 -19.43
C HIS A 306 -1.25 -14.45 -18.39
N LEU A 307 -1.85 -14.00 -17.28
CA LEU A 307 -2.31 -14.89 -16.20
C LEU A 307 -3.41 -15.84 -16.68
N TRP A 308 -4.39 -15.35 -17.42
CA TRP A 308 -5.47 -16.15 -17.99
C TRP A 308 -4.95 -17.13 -19.04
N HIS A 309 -4.06 -16.69 -19.93
CA HIS A 309 -3.46 -17.57 -20.94
C HIS A 309 -2.66 -18.72 -20.29
N ASP A 310 -1.86 -18.42 -19.26
CA ASP A 310 -1.09 -19.44 -18.55
C ASP A 310 -1.98 -20.37 -17.72
N ALA A 311 -3.08 -19.87 -17.17
CA ALA A 311 -4.06 -20.65 -16.41
C ALA A 311 -4.89 -21.62 -17.28
N GLU A 312 -5.18 -21.24 -18.53
CA GLU A 312 -5.86 -22.10 -19.51
C GLU A 312 -4.89 -23.10 -20.17
N GLY A 313 -3.66 -22.67 -20.49
CA GLY A 313 -2.68 -23.49 -21.19
C GLY A 313 -2.02 -24.55 -20.31
N HIS A 314 -1.86 -24.27 -19.02
CA HIS A 314 -1.32 -25.20 -18.04
C HIS A 314 -2.36 -25.36 -16.94
N TYR A 315 -2.85 -26.59 -16.70
CA TYR A 315 -3.78 -26.91 -15.61
C TYR A 315 -3.15 -26.66 -14.23
N HIS A 316 -2.94 -25.40 -13.89
CA HIS A 316 -2.35 -24.91 -12.67
C HIS A 316 -3.47 -24.36 -11.79
N SER A 317 -3.96 -25.19 -10.88
CA SER A 317 -5.03 -24.85 -9.94
C SER A 317 -4.76 -23.55 -9.18
N HIS A 318 -3.51 -23.30 -8.80
CA HIS A 318 -3.10 -22.07 -8.10
C HIS A 318 -3.28 -20.79 -8.95
N LEU A 319 -3.11 -20.86 -10.28
CA LEU A 319 -3.33 -19.72 -11.18
C LEU A 319 -4.82 -19.45 -11.34
N ASN A 320 -5.65 -20.49 -11.43
CA ASN A 320 -7.11 -20.34 -11.46
C ASN A 320 -7.65 -19.71 -10.17
N ASN A 321 -7.12 -20.11 -9.01
CA ASN A 321 -7.46 -19.49 -7.73
C ASN A 321 -7.07 -18.01 -7.71
N LEU A 322 -5.87 -17.68 -8.21
CA LEU A 322 -5.42 -16.30 -8.32
C LEU A 322 -6.31 -15.49 -9.29
N CYS A 323 -6.65 -16.02 -10.46
CA CYS A 323 -7.58 -15.40 -11.41
C CYS A 323 -8.93 -15.08 -10.75
N ALA A 324 -9.53 -16.06 -10.09
CA ALA A 324 -10.82 -15.88 -9.42
C ALA A 324 -10.77 -14.81 -8.31
N ARG A 325 -9.64 -14.72 -7.59
CA ARG A 325 -9.47 -13.77 -6.50
C ARG A 325 -9.15 -12.35 -6.97
N LEU A 326 -8.41 -12.24 -8.07
CA LEU A 326 -8.11 -10.95 -8.70
C LEU A 326 -9.28 -10.43 -9.54
N ASP A 327 -10.18 -11.29 -10.03
CA ASP A 327 -11.37 -10.88 -10.80
C ASP A 327 -12.47 -10.26 -9.91
N TYR A 328 -12.24 -9.02 -9.46
CA TYR A 328 -13.23 -8.28 -8.68
C TYR A 328 -14.49 -7.98 -9.50
N ASN A 329 -15.63 -8.59 -9.16
CA ASN A 329 -16.95 -8.34 -9.77
C ASN A 329 -17.02 -8.52 -11.31
N GLY A 330 -16.13 -9.36 -11.86
CA GLY A 330 -15.99 -9.53 -13.30
C GLY A 330 -15.47 -8.29 -14.01
N PHE A 331 -14.88 -7.32 -13.30
CA PHE A 331 -14.35 -6.10 -13.89
C PHE A 331 -13.26 -6.43 -14.92
N PHE A 332 -12.42 -7.44 -14.65
CA PHE A 332 -11.30 -7.80 -15.49
C PHE A 332 -11.72 -8.77 -16.60
N SER A 333 -12.60 -9.72 -16.30
CA SER A 333 -13.21 -10.58 -17.33
C SER A 333 -14.09 -9.81 -18.33
N LYS A 334 -14.81 -8.77 -17.90
CA LYS A 334 -15.59 -7.90 -18.80
C LYS A 334 -14.72 -6.97 -19.65
N THR A 335 -13.61 -6.48 -19.10
CA THR A 335 -12.67 -5.61 -19.83
C THR A 335 -11.92 -6.42 -20.90
N SER A 336 -11.51 -7.65 -20.58
CA SER A 336 -10.90 -8.56 -21.56
C SER A 336 -11.86 -8.98 -22.67
N ARG A 337 -13.15 -9.24 -22.36
CA ARG A 337 -14.17 -9.62 -23.36
C ARG A 337 -14.62 -8.48 -24.28
N ARG A 338 -14.42 -7.21 -23.91
CA ARG A 338 -14.74 -6.06 -24.77
C ARG A 338 -13.68 -5.76 -25.84
N MET A 339 -12.52 -6.44 -25.80
CA MET A 339 -11.36 -6.12 -26.64
C MET A 339 -10.83 -7.32 -27.43
N VAL A 340 -11.53 -8.47 -27.40
CA VAL A 340 -11.35 -9.50 -28.43
C VAL A 340 -12.20 -9.06 -29.63
N PRO A 341 -11.61 -8.84 -30.82
CA PRO A 341 -12.34 -8.44 -32.02
C PRO A 341 -13.50 -9.37 -32.37
#